data_AF-U1QHI5-F1
#
_entry.id   AF-U1QHI5-F1
#
_cell.length_a   1.000
_cell.length_b   1.000
_cell.length_c   1.000
_cell.angle_alpha   90.00
_cell.angle_beta   90.00
_cell.angle_gamma   90.00
#
_symmetry.space_group_name_H-M   'P 1'
#
loop_
_entity.id
_entity.type
_entity.pdbx_description
1 polymer ?
#
loop_
_entity_poly.entity_id
_entity_poly.type
_entity_poly.pdbx_seq_one_letter_code
_entity_poly.pdbx_strand_id
1 'polypeptide(L)'
;MTLTLGFEDGTLRVESDHESDPAPDSLPGVERDPRSETARAPAHHYAAIRDVLRRVDADVDDTVLGTEPVSLATSYELREYQQDALDTWLDSNCRGVLELPTGAGKTVIALAAMAAREESTLVVVPTIDLLEQWQRELETEFEAPVGRLGGGEQRVEAVTVATYDSAYLRADELGDRFGLVVFDEVHHLGAEGYQDIARLLAAPDRLGLTATFERPDGAHETVADLVGSRVYSIDTDDLAGDHLAPYEIRRIEVELTPAERASTTTHREPSSTTSEARTSLFPAAATTSSWSNAPATTRRPARPYSPNNGPARS
;
A
#
# COMPACT_ATOMS: atom_id res chain seq x y z
N MET A 1 14.07 24.68 -22.34
CA MET A 1 12.99 25.52 -21.79
C MET A 1 12.12 24.50 -21.12
N THR A 2 12.41 24.17 -19.87
CA THR A 2 12.27 22.79 -19.44
C THR A 2 11.76 22.77 -18.00
N LEU A 3 10.64 22.08 -17.79
CA LEU A 3 10.12 21.82 -16.46
C LEU A 3 10.93 20.69 -15.84
N THR A 4 11.45 20.87 -14.63
CA THR A 4 12.28 19.85 -13.97
C THR A 4 11.44 19.09 -12.95
N LEU A 5 11.45 17.76 -13.06
CA LEU A 5 10.91 16.85 -12.06
C LEU A 5 12.05 16.12 -11.36
N GLY A 6 12.07 16.18 -10.03
CA GLY A 6 13.02 15.45 -9.21
C GLY A 6 12.35 14.76 -8.02
N PHE A 7 12.99 13.72 -7.50
CA PHE A 7 12.57 13.05 -6.27
C PHE A 7 13.36 13.57 -5.06
N GLU A 8 12.69 13.80 -3.93
CA GLU A 8 13.30 14.22 -2.68
C GLU A 8 12.45 13.76 -1.49
N ASP A 9 13.00 12.87 -0.65
CA ASP A 9 12.41 12.38 0.61
C ASP A 9 10.93 11.99 0.49
N GLY A 10 10.60 11.14 -0.48
CA GLY A 10 9.22 10.66 -0.71
C GLY A 10 8.28 11.67 -1.38
N THR A 11 8.81 12.80 -1.84
CA THR A 11 8.07 13.83 -2.58
C THR A 11 8.68 14.09 -3.95
N LEU A 12 7.86 14.60 -4.87
CA LEU A 12 8.28 15.14 -6.15
C LEU A 12 8.49 16.63 -5.99
N ARG A 13 9.63 17.12 -6.45
CA ARG A 13 9.90 18.54 -6.62
C ARG A 13 9.62 18.90 -8.07
N VAL A 14 8.82 19.95 -8.27
CA VAL A 14 8.44 20.48 -9.58
C VAL A 14 8.96 21.90 -9.69
N GLU A 15 9.82 22.13 -10.68
CA GLU A 15 10.38 23.46 -10.97
C GLU A 15 10.04 23.86 -12.40
N SER A 16 9.66 25.12 -12.58
CA SER A 16 9.47 25.71 -13.90
C SER A 16 10.25 27.02 -13.98
N ASP A 17 11.01 27.14 -15.06
CA ASP A 17 11.84 28.31 -15.31
C ASP A 17 11.09 29.44 -16.06
N HIS A 18 9.83 29.22 -16.48
CA HIS A 18 9.12 30.13 -17.39
C HIS A 18 7.60 30.22 -17.20
N GLU A 19 7.02 31.41 -17.43
CA GLU A 19 5.57 31.70 -17.29
C GLU A 19 4.66 30.93 -18.27
N SER A 20 5.20 30.34 -19.34
CA SER A 20 4.44 29.61 -20.37
C SER A 20 4.29 28.11 -20.12
N ASP A 21 5.02 27.57 -19.16
CA ASP A 21 4.86 26.18 -18.74
C ASP A 21 3.53 26.03 -17.97
N PRO A 22 2.94 24.81 -17.91
CA PRO A 22 1.82 24.60 -17.00
C PRO A 22 2.24 25.01 -15.59
N ALA A 23 1.45 25.90 -14.97
CA ALA A 23 1.71 26.34 -13.62
C ALA A 23 1.82 25.11 -12.71
N PRO A 24 2.88 24.97 -11.89
CA PRO A 24 3.05 23.78 -11.05
C PRO A 24 1.81 23.45 -10.21
N ASP A 25 1.11 24.48 -9.73
CA ASP A 25 -0.12 24.39 -8.94
C ASP A 25 -1.34 23.82 -9.72
N SER A 26 -1.22 23.66 -11.04
CA SER A 26 -2.24 23.03 -11.90
C SER A 26 -2.04 21.51 -12.08
N LEU A 27 -0.88 20.99 -11.64
CA LEU A 27 -0.55 19.58 -11.76
C LEU A 27 -1.17 18.77 -10.59
N PRO A 28 -1.52 17.49 -10.81
CA PRO A 28 -2.18 16.66 -9.81
C PRO A 28 -1.38 16.56 -8.50
N GLY A 29 -1.99 16.94 -7.38
CA GLY A 29 -1.40 16.79 -6.05
C GLY A 29 -0.23 17.72 -5.74
N VAL A 30 0.08 18.68 -6.63
CA VAL A 30 1.16 19.64 -6.43
C VAL A 30 0.68 20.83 -5.62
N GLU A 31 1.40 21.14 -4.54
CA GLU A 31 1.18 22.27 -3.66
C GLU A 31 2.49 23.06 -3.46
N ARG A 32 2.40 24.38 -3.28
CA ARG A 32 3.56 25.19 -2.90
C ARG A 32 3.95 24.97 -1.45
N ASP A 33 5.20 24.58 -1.22
CA ASP A 33 5.79 24.54 0.10
C ASP A 33 6.41 25.91 0.45
N PRO A 34 5.87 26.65 1.44
CA PRO A 34 6.37 27.96 1.82
C PRO A 34 7.75 27.93 2.49
N ARG A 35 8.25 26.76 2.92
CA ARG A 35 9.57 26.64 3.56
C ARG A 35 10.70 26.53 2.54
N SER A 36 10.48 25.75 1.49
CA SER A 36 11.44 25.54 0.41
C SER A 36 11.21 26.48 -0.78
N GLU A 37 10.08 27.19 -0.82
CA GLU A 37 9.63 28.01 -1.95
C GLU A 37 9.47 27.20 -3.26
N THR A 38 9.33 25.88 -3.15
CA THR A 38 9.21 24.94 -4.28
C THR A 38 7.81 24.34 -4.35
N ALA A 39 7.40 23.89 -5.54
CA ALA A 39 6.16 23.15 -5.71
C ALA A 39 6.44 21.65 -5.49
N ARG A 40 5.63 21.00 -4.64
CA ARG A 40 5.83 19.61 -4.25
C ARG A 40 4.54 18.79 -4.31
N ALA A 41 4.67 17.51 -4.62
CA ALA A 41 3.60 16.52 -4.51
C ALA A 41 4.11 15.25 -3.82
N PRO A 42 3.26 14.47 -3.14
CA PRO A 42 3.58 13.09 -2.79
C PRO A 42 4.06 12.28 -4.02
N ALA A 43 5.06 11.41 -3.84
CA ALA A 43 5.69 10.67 -4.93
C ALA A 43 4.71 9.87 -5.80
N HIS A 44 3.66 9.29 -5.21
CA HIS A 44 2.68 8.50 -5.96
C HIS A 44 1.91 9.29 -7.04
N HIS A 45 1.94 10.62 -7.03
CA HIS A 45 1.37 11.44 -8.10
C HIS A 45 2.23 11.47 -9.38
N TYR A 46 3.43 10.87 -9.36
CA TYR A 46 4.39 10.92 -10.45
C TYR A 46 3.79 10.51 -11.80
N ALA A 47 3.10 9.37 -11.86
CA ALA A 47 2.45 8.90 -13.08
C ALA A 47 1.40 9.91 -13.59
N ALA A 48 0.53 10.41 -12.70
CA ALA A 48 -0.51 11.36 -13.06
C ALA A 48 0.07 12.70 -13.56
N ILE A 49 1.14 13.18 -12.95
CA ILE A 49 1.85 14.39 -13.37
C ILE A 49 2.47 14.17 -14.76
N ARG A 50 3.18 13.05 -14.98
CA ARG A 50 3.74 12.72 -16.30
C ARG A 50 2.69 12.64 -17.38
N ASP A 51 1.52 12.07 -17.08
CA ASP A 51 0.43 11.98 -18.06
C ASP A 51 -0.14 13.35 -18.43
N VAL A 52 -0.23 14.29 -17.49
CA VAL A 52 -0.63 15.67 -17.79
C VAL A 52 0.45 16.34 -18.67
N LEU A 53 1.71 16.23 -18.28
CA LEU A 53 2.83 16.86 -19.00
C LEU A 53 2.97 16.34 -20.43
N ARG A 54 2.81 15.02 -20.64
CA ARG A 54 2.76 14.40 -21.98
C ARG A 54 1.58 14.92 -22.81
N ARG A 55 0.40 15.10 -22.22
CA ARG A 55 -0.80 15.58 -22.92
C ARG A 55 -0.67 17.03 -23.40
N VAL A 56 0.08 17.85 -22.68
CA VAL A 56 0.33 19.25 -23.04
C VAL A 56 1.61 19.46 -23.83
N ASP A 57 2.31 18.38 -24.19
CA ASP A 57 3.58 18.40 -24.94
C ASP A 57 4.64 19.30 -24.27
N ALA A 58 4.74 19.23 -22.95
CA ALA A 58 5.74 19.98 -22.18
C ALA A 58 7.14 19.38 -22.38
N ASP A 59 8.15 20.24 -22.50
CA ASP A 59 9.56 19.86 -22.42
C ASP A 59 9.93 19.65 -20.94
N VAL A 60 10.29 18.41 -20.56
CA VAL A 60 10.48 18.00 -19.17
C VAL A 60 11.84 17.32 -18.98
N ASP A 61 12.60 17.79 -18.00
CA ASP A 61 13.79 17.12 -17.47
C ASP A 61 13.35 16.24 -16.29
N ASP A 62 13.14 14.96 -16.57
CA ASP A 62 12.61 13.99 -15.62
C ASP A 62 13.75 13.18 -14.99
N THR A 63 14.07 13.54 -13.74
CA THR A 63 15.11 12.90 -12.92
C THR A 63 14.53 12.07 -11.78
N VAL A 64 13.21 11.82 -11.79
CA VAL A 64 12.52 11.16 -10.67
C VAL A 64 12.88 9.68 -10.58
N LEU A 65 12.83 8.93 -11.67
CA LEU A 65 13.21 7.51 -11.69
C LEU A 65 14.54 7.34 -12.42
N GLY A 66 15.56 6.88 -11.70
CA GLY A 66 16.87 6.55 -12.26
C GLY A 66 17.04 5.06 -12.56
N THR A 67 15.96 4.33 -12.80
CA THR A 67 15.96 2.87 -12.86
C THR A 67 16.34 2.36 -14.26
N GLU A 68 17.21 1.35 -14.31
CA GLU A 68 17.51 0.63 -15.55
C GLU A 68 16.51 -0.52 -15.73
N PRO A 69 16.11 -0.85 -16.97
CA PRO A 69 15.29 -2.03 -17.24
C PRO A 69 15.95 -3.31 -16.70
N VAL A 70 15.15 -4.19 -16.12
CA VAL A 70 15.57 -5.49 -15.59
C VAL A 70 15.00 -6.58 -16.49
N SER A 71 15.88 -7.29 -17.21
CA SER A 71 15.48 -8.42 -18.02
C SER A 71 15.01 -9.57 -17.11
N LEU A 72 13.71 -9.80 -17.06
CA LEU A 72 13.08 -10.85 -16.26
C LEU A 72 12.31 -11.79 -17.19
N ALA A 73 12.51 -13.09 -17.02
CA ALA A 73 11.78 -14.12 -17.73
C ALA A 73 11.23 -15.12 -16.73
N THR A 74 10.03 -15.64 -16.97
CA THR A 74 9.43 -16.67 -16.13
C THR A 74 9.12 -17.91 -16.96
N SER A 75 9.33 -19.08 -16.36
CA SER A 75 9.01 -20.37 -16.96
C SER A 75 7.57 -20.83 -16.71
N TYR A 76 6.81 -20.08 -15.90
CA TYR A 76 5.44 -20.42 -15.56
C TYR A 76 4.49 -20.28 -16.75
N GLU A 77 3.73 -21.33 -17.00
CA GLU A 77 2.56 -21.28 -17.88
C GLU A 77 1.33 -20.85 -17.06
N LEU A 78 0.82 -19.66 -17.36
CA LEU A 78 -0.38 -19.14 -16.71
C LEU A 78 -1.62 -19.94 -17.13
N ARG A 79 -2.49 -20.23 -16.16
CA ARG A 79 -3.86 -20.70 -16.44
C ARG A 79 -4.66 -19.57 -17.10
N GLU A 80 -5.74 -19.91 -17.79
CA GLU A 80 -6.58 -18.93 -18.51
C GLU A 80 -7.00 -17.75 -17.61
N TYR A 81 -7.57 -18.03 -16.43
CA TYR A 81 -7.96 -16.98 -15.48
C TYR A 81 -6.78 -16.16 -14.93
N GLN A 82 -5.56 -16.72 -14.90
CA GLN A 82 -4.36 -16.02 -14.45
C GLN A 82 -3.85 -15.08 -15.54
N GLN A 83 -3.91 -15.53 -16.80
CA GLN A 83 -3.63 -14.69 -17.96
C GLN A 83 -4.64 -13.55 -18.07
N ASP A 84 -5.94 -13.84 -17.92
CA ASP A 84 -6.99 -12.82 -17.92
C ASP A 84 -6.77 -11.77 -16.82
N ALA A 85 -6.37 -12.20 -15.61
CA ALA A 85 -6.05 -11.30 -14.52
C ALA A 85 -4.85 -10.40 -14.82
N LEU A 86 -3.80 -10.97 -15.43
CA LEU A 86 -2.62 -10.21 -15.86
C LEU A 86 -2.97 -9.20 -16.96
N ASP A 87 -3.65 -9.63 -18.01
CA ASP A 87 -4.04 -8.79 -19.14
C ASP A 87 -4.96 -7.65 -18.68
N THR A 88 -5.92 -7.93 -17.80
CA THR A 88 -6.79 -6.91 -17.22
C THR A 88 -6.02 -5.86 -16.42
N TRP A 89 -4.98 -6.26 -15.69
CA TRP A 89 -4.12 -5.33 -14.96
C TRP A 89 -3.25 -4.49 -15.90
N LEU A 90 -2.68 -5.11 -16.94
CA LEU A 90 -1.92 -4.40 -17.99
C LEU A 90 -2.78 -3.34 -18.68
N ASP A 91 -4.01 -3.70 -19.08
CA ASP A 91 -4.99 -2.82 -19.71
C ASP A 91 -5.48 -1.70 -18.77
N SER A 92 -5.34 -1.89 -17.45
CA SER A 92 -5.64 -0.90 -16.42
C SER A 92 -4.47 0.05 -16.15
N ASN A 93 -3.62 0.30 -17.15
CA ASN A 93 -2.37 1.06 -17.04
C ASN A 93 -1.44 0.52 -15.95
N CYS A 94 -1.37 -0.81 -15.82
CA CYS A 94 -0.52 -1.49 -14.83
C CYS A 94 -0.79 -1.04 -13.39
N ARG A 95 -2.03 -0.61 -13.09
CA ARG A 95 -2.41 -0.04 -11.80
C ARG A 95 -3.74 -0.59 -11.33
N GLY A 96 -3.71 -1.43 -10.30
CA GLY A 96 -4.95 -2.02 -9.75
C GLY A 96 -4.73 -3.15 -8.77
N VAL A 97 -5.85 -3.65 -8.25
CA VAL A 97 -5.90 -4.78 -7.32
C VAL A 97 -6.55 -6.00 -7.97
N LEU A 98 -5.89 -7.16 -7.81
CA LEU A 98 -6.41 -8.47 -8.18
C LEU A 98 -6.93 -9.19 -6.93
N GLU A 99 -8.22 -9.50 -6.92
CA GLU A 99 -8.87 -10.27 -5.87
C GLU A 99 -9.00 -11.74 -6.29
N LEU A 100 -8.20 -12.61 -5.66
CA LEU A 100 -8.09 -14.01 -6.02
C LEU A 100 -8.07 -14.86 -4.73
N PRO A 101 -8.71 -16.02 -4.67
CA PRO A 101 -8.67 -16.83 -3.45
C PRO A 101 -7.27 -17.38 -3.16
N THR A 102 -7.05 -17.81 -1.93
CA THR A 102 -5.79 -18.46 -1.54
C THR A 102 -5.58 -19.72 -2.38
N GLY A 103 -4.33 -19.95 -2.81
CA GLY A 103 -4.00 -21.07 -3.69
C GLY A 103 -4.31 -20.86 -5.19
N ALA A 104 -4.92 -19.73 -5.59
CA ALA A 104 -5.17 -19.41 -6.99
C ALA A 104 -3.91 -19.00 -7.79
N GLY A 105 -2.75 -18.89 -7.14
CA GLY A 105 -1.46 -18.58 -7.77
C GLY A 105 -1.18 -17.08 -7.93
N LYS A 106 -1.51 -16.25 -6.93
CA LYS A 106 -1.23 -14.79 -6.96
C LYS A 106 0.24 -14.48 -7.20
N THR A 107 1.13 -15.23 -6.54
CA THR A 107 2.59 -15.10 -6.72
C THR A 107 2.99 -15.35 -8.17
N VAL A 108 2.42 -16.36 -8.83
CA VAL A 108 2.71 -16.67 -10.24
C VAL A 108 2.27 -15.52 -11.15
N ILE A 109 1.08 -14.94 -10.93
CA ILE A 109 0.61 -13.76 -11.68
C ILE A 109 1.55 -12.57 -11.47
N ALA A 110 2.01 -12.36 -10.23
CA ALA A 110 2.93 -11.26 -9.93
C ALA A 110 4.30 -11.43 -10.61
N LEU A 111 4.85 -12.65 -10.63
CA LEU A 111 6.09 -12.94 -11.35
C LEU A 111 5.92 -12.70 -12.86
N ALA A 112 4.78 -13.08 -13.43
CA ALA A 112 4.46 -12.79 -14.82
C ALA A 112 4.30 -11.28 -15.08
N ALA A 113 3.69 -10.54 -14.15
CA ALA A 113 3.62 -9.07 -14.22
C ALA A 113 5.02 -8.44 -14.20
N MET A 114 5.90 -8.90 -13.31
CA MET A 114 7.30 -8.43 -13.26
C MET A 114 8.04 -8.71 -14.57
N ALA A 115 7.89 -9.91 -15.13
CA ALA A 115 8.46 -10.27 -16.43
C ALA A 115 7.88 -9.45 -17.59
N ALA A 116 6.59 -9.13 -17.57
CA ALA A 116 5.95 -8.32 -18.61
C ALA A 116 6.36 -6.84 -18.56
N ARG A 117 6.73 -6.33 -17.39
CA ARG A 117 7.13 -4.92 -17.22
C ARG A 117 8.63 -4.69 -17.35
N GLU A 118 9.47 -5.67 -17.02
CA GLU A 118 10.93 -5.55 -17.08
C GLU A 118 11.47 -4.33 -16.31
N GLU A 119 10.83 -4.00 -15.19
CA GLU A 119 11.16 -2.86 -14.35
C GLU A 119 11.72 -3.29 -13.00
N SER A 120 12.54 -2.44 -12.38
CA SER A 120 12.92 -2.65 -10.99
C SER A 120 11.67 -2.72 -10.11
N THR A 121 11.59 -3.76 -9.29
CA THR A 121 10.38 -4.12 -8.56
C THR A 121 10.62 -4.22 -7.07
N LEU A 122 9.73 -3.61 -6.28
CA LEU A 122 9.61 -3.85 -4.84
C LEU A 122 8.39 -4.72 -4.54
N VAL A 123 8.61 -5.87 -3.92
CA VAL A 123 7.53 -6.74 -3.40
C VAL A 123 7.39 -6.50 -1.90
N VAL A 124 6.20 -6.14 -1.44
CA VAL A 124 5.90 -5.84 -0.03
C VAL A 124 4.95 -6.89 0.54
N VAL A 125 5.36 -7.54 1.64
CA VAL A 125 4.65 -8.69 2.24
C VAL A 125 4.45 -8.52 3.75
N PRO A 126 3.42 -9.12 4.37
CA PRO A 126 3.10 -8.85 5.78
C PRO A 126 3.98 -9.57 6.80
N THR A 127 4.59 -10.72 6.44
CA THR A 127 5.34 -11.54 7.41
C THR A 127 6.72 -11.93 6.89
N ILE A 128 7.61 -12.31 7.81
CA ILE A 128 8.95 -12.83 7.48
C ILE A 128 8.86 -14.17 6.74
N ASP A 129 7.91 -15.02 7.10
CA ASP A 129 7.71 -16.31 6.42
C ASP A 129 7.34 -16.10 4.94
N LEU A 130 6.44 -15.15 4.65
CA LEU A 130 6.08 -14.79 3.28
C LEU A 130 7.26 -14.14 2.56
N LEU A 131 8.04 -13.30 3.26
CA LEU A 131 9.24 -12.71 2.68
C LEU A 131 10.21 -13.79 2.21
N GLU A 132 10.45 -14.81 3.03
CA GLU A 132 11.34 -15.92 2.67
C GLU A 132 10.77 -16.78 1.54
N GLN A 133 9.46 -16.97 1.51
CA GLN A 133 8.80 -17.66 0.40
C GLN A 133 8.98 -16.90 -0.91
N TRP A 134 8.65 -15.60 -0.92
CA TRP A 134 8.82 -14.74 -2.08
C TRP A 134 10.27 -14.66 -2.54
N GLN A 135 11.23 -14.55 -1.63
CA GLN A 135 12.65 -14.57 -1.96
C GLN A 135 13.02 -15.85 -2.72
N ARG A 136 12.60 -17.01 -2.23
CA ARG A 136 12.89 -18.31 -2.89
C ARG A 136 12.27 -18.40 -4.28
N GLU A 137 11.02 -17.95 -4.44
CA GLU A 137 10.35 -17.96 -5.75
C GLU A 137 11.06 -17.04 -6.75
N LEU A 138 11.42 -15.82 -6.31
CA LEU A 138 12.16 -14.86 -7.14
C LEU A 138 13.55 -15.38 -7.53
N GLU A 139 14.29 -15.98 -6.60
CA GLU A 139 15.62 -16.58 -6.86
C GLU A 139 15.54 -17.84 -7.74
N THR A 140 14.39 -18.52 -7.75
CA THR A 140 14.17 -19.72 -8.56
C THR A 140 13.81 -19.34 -10.00
N GLU A 141 12.94 -18.36 -10.19
CA GLU A 141 12.51 -17.97 -11.54
C GLU A 141 13.43 -16.97 -12.22
N PHE A 142 14.01 -16.01 -11.49
CA PHE A 142 14.77 -14.94 -12.09
C PHE A 142 16.28 -15.14 -11.92
N GLU A 143 17.01 -15.04 -13.04
CA GLU A 143 18.47 -15.00 -13.06
C GLU A 143 19.02 -13.62 -12.66
N ALA A 144 18.46 -13.00 -11.62
CA ALA A 144 18.79 -11.66 -11.13
C ALA A 144 19.07 -11.67 -9.61
N PRO A 145 19.96 -10.80 -9.11
CA PRO A 145 20.12 -10.63 -7.67
C PRO A 145 18.82 -10.17 -7.00
N VAL A 146 18.35 -10.92 -6.01
CA VAL A 146 17.15 -10.59 -5.24
C VAL A 146 17.53 -9.92 -3.93
N GLY A 147 17.14 -8.67 -3.72
CA GLY A 147 17.31 -7.92 -2.49
C GLY A 147 16.32 -8.32 -1.40
N ARG A 148 16.67 -8.05 -0.15
CA ARG A 148 15.86 -8.36 1.04
C ARG A 148 15.90 -7.24 2.07
N LEU A 149 14.73 -6.79 2.48
CA LEU A 149 14.51 -5.83 3.56
C LEU A 149 13.60 -6.42 4.63
N GLY A 150 14.20 -6.96 5.69
CA GLY A 150 13.46 -7.58 6.79
C GLY A 150 14.14 -8.82 7.33
N GLY A 151 13.83 -9.16 8.59
CA GLY A 151 14.47 -10.29 9.27
C GLY A 151 15.94 -10.04 9.62
N GLY A 152 16.35 -8.77 9.71
CA GLY A 152 17.73 -8.34 10.03
C GLY A 152 18.61 -8.04 8.81
N GLU A 153 18.15 -8.32 7.59
CA GLU A 153 18.86 -7.95 6.35
C GLU A 153 18.33 -6.62 5.77
N GLN A 154 19.25 -5.86 5.17
CA GLN A 154 19.01 -4.51 4.63
C GLN A 154 19.68 -4.35 3.26
N ARG A 155 19.44 -5.29 2.33
CA ARG A 155 20.04 -5.31 1.00
C ARG A 155 19.00 -4.91 -0.05
N VAL A 156 19.32 -3.91 -0.85
CA VAL A 156 18.47 -3.40 -1.93
C VAL A 156 19.10 -3.79 -3.26
N GLU A 157 18.33 -4.47 -4.10
CA GLU A 157 18.66 -4.78 -5.50
C GLU A 157 17.53 -4.26 -6.41
N ALA A 158 17.68 -4.41 -7.73
CA ALA A 158 16.64 -4.01 -8.68
C ALA A 158 15.33 -4.79 -8.47
N VAL A 159 15.41 -6.05 -8.05
CA VAL A 159 14.28 -6.84 -7.55
C VAL A 159 14.47 -7.01 -6.05
N THR A 160 13.58 -6.45 -5.22
CA THR A 160 13.70 -6.50 -3.76
C THR A 160 12.39 -6.95 -3.12
N VAL A 161 12.47 -7.85 -2.14
CA VAL A 161 11.34 -8.20 -1.27
C VAL A 161 11.51 -7.56 0.11
N ALA A 162 10.43 -6.99 0.65
CA ALA A 162 10.42 -6.28 1.91
C ALA A 162 9.19 -6.64 2.76
N THR A 163 9.32 -6.65 4.08
CA THR A 163 8.12 -6.61 4.93
C THR A 163 7.48 -5.24 4.92
N TYR A 164 6.17 -5.13 5.17
CA TYR A 164 5.51 -3.82 5.33
C TYR A 164 6.23 -2.94 6.36
N ASP A 165 6.63 -3.49 7.51
CA ASP A 165 7.37 -2.72 8.53
C ASP A 165 8.71 -2.20 8.00
N SER A 166 9.45 -3.02 7.26
CA SER A 166 10.78 -2.64 6.73
C SER A 166 10.65 -1.64 5.59
N ALA A 167 9.65 -1.82 4.72
CA ALA A 167 9.33 -0.89 3.65
C ALA A 167 8.89 0.47 4.20
N TYR A 168 8.02 0.49 5.23
CA TYR A 168 7.59 1.71 5.90
C TYR A 168 8.77 2.51 6.46
N LEU A 169 9.71 1.86 7.14
CA LEU A 169 10.88 2.51 7.72
C LEU A 169 11.85 3.10 6.68
N ARG A 170 11.74 2.70 5.41
CA ARG A 170 12.65 3.11 4.33
C ARG A 170 11.94 3.74 3.13
N ALA A 171 10.65 4.04 3.25
CA ALA A 171 9.84 4.50 2.13
C ALA A 171 10.40 5.80 1.51
N ASP A 172 10.92 6.71 2.34
CA ASP A 172 11.56 7.96 1.90
C ASP A 172 12.82 7.73 1.06
N GLU A 173 13.61 6.69 1.38
CA GLU A 173 14.88 6.35 0.71
C GLU A 173 14.70 5.47 -0.53
N LEU A 174 13.57 4.78 -0.64
CA LEU A 174 13.29 3.81 -1.71
C LEU A 174 12.36 4.37 -2.78
N GLY A 175 11.82 5.58 -2.58
CA GLY A 175 10.70 6.10 -3.36
C GLY A 175 10.96 6.21 -4.86
N ASP A 176 12.21 6.42 -5.29
CA ASP A 176 12.65 6.56 -6.68
C ASP A 176 13.29 5.30 -7.28
N ARG A 177 13.37 4.20 -6.52
CA ARG A 177 14.19 3.02 -6.86
C ARG A 177 13.47 1.97 -7.69
N PHE A 178 12.15 2.03 -7.75
CA PHE A 178 11.30 0.97 -8.31
C PHE A 178 10.27 1.56 -9.27
N GLY A 179 10.21 0.98 -10.48
CA GLY A 179 9.15 1.29 -11.46
C GLY A 179 7.85 0.55 -11.15
N LEU A 180 7.96 -0.67 -10.59
CA LEU A 180 6.85 -1.49 -10.16
C LEU A 180 6.87 -1.73 -8.65
N VAL A 181 5.70 -1.64 -8.01
CA VAL A 181 5.50 -2.14 -6.65
C VAL A 181 4.37 -3.18 -6.61
N VAL A 182 4.66 -4.31 -5.96
CA VAL A 182 3.71 -5.39 -5.72
C VAL A 182 3.40 -5.45 -4.22
N PHE A 183 2.13 -5.27 -3.86
CA PHE A 183 1.65 -5.41 -2.48
C PHE A 183 0.95 -6.76 -2.33
N ASP A 184 1.60 -7.71 -1.66
CA ASP A 184 0.95 -8.95 -1.25
C ASP A 184 0.11 -8.69 0.01
N GLU A 185 -1.03 -9.38 0.09
CA GLU A 185 -2.08 -9.12 1.07
C GLU A 185 -2.36 -7.61 1.24
N VAL A 186 -2.63 -6.93 0.12
CA VAL A 186 -2.74 -5.46 0.03
C VAL A 186 -3.78 -4.85 0.99
N HIS A 187 -4.69 -5.67 1.52
CA HIS A 187 -5.62 -5.24 2.56
C HIS A 187 -4.92 -4.69 3.83
N HIS A 188 -3.64 -5.04 4.08
CA HIS A 188 -2.82 -4.45 5.14
C HIS A 188 -2.54 -2.96 4.92
N LEU A 189 -2.43 -2.51 3.66
CA LEU A 189 -2.17 -1.13 3.29
C LEU A 189 -3.27 -0.16 3.75
N GLY A 190 -4.46 -0.66 4.07
CA GLY A 190 -5.55 0.15 4.63
C GLY A 190 -5.26 0.77 6.00
N ALA A 191 -4.28 0.24 6.76
CA ALA A 191 -3.88 0.81 8.05
C ALA A 191 -3.14 2.14 7.88
N GLU A 192 -3.44 3.15 8.72
CA GLU A 192 -2.95 4.53 8.57
C GLU A 192 -1.43 4.66 8.34
N GLY A 193 -0.60 3.86 9.02
CA GLY A 193 0.86 3.91 8.85
C GLY A 193 1.37 3.29 7.54
N TYR A 194 0.77 2.18 7.09
CA TYR A 194 1.28 1.50 5.89
C TYR A 194 0.92 2.24 4.59
N GLN A 195 -0.08 3.11 4.61
CA GLN A 195 -0.42 3.98 3.48
C GLN A 195 0.77 4.82 3.01
N ASP A 196 1.65 5.22 3.92
CA ASP A 196 2.81 6.04 3.60
C ASP A 196 3.79 5.31 2.67
N ILE A 197 3.88 3.98 2.75
CA ILE A 197 4.69 3.18 1.80
C ILE A 197 4.23 3.49 0.38
N ALA A 198 2.93 3.39 0.10
CA ALA A 198 2.42 3.63 -1.23
C ALA A 198 2.46 5.12 -1.62
N ARG A 199 2.32 6.05 -0.66
CA ARG A 199 2.34 7.50 -0.94
C ARG A 199 3.71 8.03 -1.34
N LEU A 200 4.77 7.49 -0.72
CA LEU A 200 6.15 7.95 -0.83
C LEU A 200 6.92 7.25 -1.97
N LEU A 201 6.35 6.20 -2.56
CA LEU A 201 6.88 5.57 -3.77
C LEU A 201 6.40 6.31 -5.02
N ALA A 202 7.32 6.60 -5.94
CA ALA A 202 7.05 7.18 -7.26
C ALA A 202 6.60 6.14 -8.29
N ALA A 203 6.79 4.84 -8.00
CA ALA A 203 6.42 3.70 -8.84
C ALA A 203 5.08 3.91 -9.57
N PRO A 204 5.10 4.08 -10.91
CA PRO A 204 3.90 4.21 -11.73
C PRO A 204 3.05 2.94 -11.69
N ASP A 205 3.71 1.79 -11.81
CA ASP A 205 3.06 0.50 -11.89
C ASP A 205 2.85 -0.06 -10.49
N ARG A 206 1.60 -0.46 -10.21
CA ARG A 206 1.17 -0.87 -8.88
C ARG A 206 0.23 -2.05 -8.97
N LEU A 207 0.64 -3.15 -8.35
CA LEU A 207 -0.13 -4.37 -8.28
C LEU A 207 -0.49 -4.69 -6.83
N GLY A 208 -1.77 -4.68 -6.50
CA GLY A 208 -2.26 -5.21 -5.23
C GLY A 208 -2.77 -6.63 -5.37
N LEU A 209 -2.42 -7.52 -4.45
CA LEU A 209 -2.91 -8.89 -4.40
C LEU A 209 -3.64 -9.12 -3.08
N THR A 210 -4.86 -9.64 -3.13
CA THR A 210 -5.62 -9.97 -1.91
C THR A 210 -6.63 -11.08 -2.17
N ALA A 211 -7.05 -11.76 -1.11
CA ALA A 211 -8.17 -12.71 -1.20
C ALA A 211 -9.51 -12.04 -0.90
N THR A 212 -9.46 -10.89 -0.23
CA THR A 212 -10.64 -10.12 0.17
C THR A 212 -10.29 -8.64 0.04
N PHE A 213 -10.91 -7.95 -0.92
CA PHE A 213 -10.64 -6.53 -1.15
C PHE A 213 -11.57 -5.64 -0.34
N GLU A 214 -12.88 -5.91 -0.38
CA GLU A 214 -13.85 -5.09 0.32
C GLU A 214 -13.77 -5.26 1.84
N ARG A 215 -13.85 -4.14 2.56
CA ARG A 215 -13.81 -4.11 4.03
C ARG A 215 -14.97 -3.30 4.60
N PRO A 216 -15.60 -3.74 5.71
CA PRO A 216 -16.69 -3.01 6.37
C PRO A 216 -16.31 -1.63 6.89
N ASP A 217 -15.03 -1.37 7.11
CA ASP A 217 -14.49 -0.11 7.63
C ASP A 217 -14.11 0.90 6.53
N GLY A 218 -14.35 0.59 5.26
CA GLY A 218 -14.09 1.50 4.14
C GLY A 218 -12.60 1.66 3.77
N ALA A 219 -11.68 0.97 4.45
CA ALA A 219 -10.23 1.14 4.22
C ALA A 219 -9.76 0.77 2.80
N HIS A 220 -10.60 0.05 2.04
CA HIS A 220 -10.36 -0.31 0.65
C HIS A 220 -10.44 0.90 -0.31
N GLU A 221 -11.16 1.97 0.05
CA GLU A 221 -11.20 3.21 -0.74
C GLU A 221 -9.81 3.84 -0.82
N THR A 222 -9.11 3.94 0.31
CA THR A 222 -7.74 4.46 0.34
C THR A 222 -6.76 3.59 -0.43
N VAL A 223 -6.95 2.27 -0.42
CA VAL A 223 -6.14 1.35 -1.24
C VAL A 223 -6.42 1.61 -2.73
N ALA A 224 -7.68 1.85 -3.12
CA ALA A 224 -8.03 2.18 -4.49
C ALA A 224 -7.38 3.48 -4.95
N ASP A 225 -7.30 4.49 -4.08
CA ASP A 225 -6.64 5.76 -4.37
C ASP A 225 -5.13 5.62 -4.53
N LEU A 226 -4.48 4.74 -3.76
CA LEU A 226 -3.01 4.60 -3.74
C LEU A 226 -2.47 3.57 -4.73
N VAL A 227 -3.15 2.43 -4.88
CA VAL A 227 -2.74 1.28 -5.70
C VAL A 227 -3.56 1.17 -6.98
N GLY A 228 -4.83 1.60 -6.97
CA GLY A 228 -5.77 1.44 -8.07
C GLY A 228 -7.00 0.63 -7.66
N SER A 229 -8.10 0.80 -8.39
CA SER A 229 -9.35 0.07 -8.12
C SER A 229 -9.15 -1.45 -8.23
N ARG A 230 -10.13 -2.22 -7.75
CA ARG A 230 -10.20 -3.65 -8.06
C ARG A 230 -10.47 -3.84 -9.55
N VAL A 231 -9.48 -4.34 -10.28
CA VAL A 231 -9.54 -4.49 -11.74
C VAL A 231 -9.98 -5.90 -12.14
N TYR A 232 -9.69 -6.89 -11.31
CA TYR A 232 -10.08 -8.29 -11.54
C TYR A 232 -10.53 -8.96 -10.25
N SER A 233 -11.48 -9.88 -10.36
CA SER A 233 -11.93 -10.72 -9.26
C SER A 233 -12.42 -12.07 -9.79
N ILE A 234 -12.13 -13.13 -9.03
CA ILE A 234 -12.70 -14.46 -9.26
C ILE A 234 -13.08 -15.07 -7.92
N ASP A 235 -14.26 -15.68 -7.85
CA ASP A 235 -14.71 -16.36 -6.64
C ASP A 235 -14.19 -17.80 -6.56
N THR A 236 -14.14 -18.35 -5.35
CA THR A 236 -13.73 -19.75 -5.13
C THR A 236 -14.60 -20.73 -5.89
N ASP A 237 -15.89 -20.40 -6.06
CA ASP A 237 -16.87 -21.25 -6.72
C ASP A 237 -16.63 -21.30 -8.24
N ASP A 238 -16.10 -20.23 -8.84
CA ASP A 238 -15.73 -20.19 -10.26
C ASP A 238 -14.46 -21.00 -10.56
N LEU A 239 -13.64 -21.25 -9.53
CA LEU A 239 -12.44 -22.08 -9.61
C LEU A 239 -12.68 -23.54 -9.16
N ALA A 240 -13.82 -23.81 -8.52
CA ALA A 240 -14.18 -25.13 -8.01
C ALA A 240 -14.63 -26.05 -9.15
N GLY A 241 -13.90 -27.15 -9.36
CA GLY A 241 -14.18 -28.14 -10.39
C GLY A 241 -13.01 -28.37 -11.33
N ASP A 242 -12.41 -27.29 -11.85
CA ASP A 242 -11.33 -27.35 -12.84
C ASP A 242 -9.94 -27.02 -12.26
N HIS A 243 -9.85 -26.20 -11.20
CA HIS A 243 -8.58 -25.58 -10.79
C HIS A 243 -8.28 -25.56 -9.28
N LEU A 244 -9.28 -25.77 -8.42
CA LEU A 244 -9.13 -25.93 -6.98
C LEU A 244 -9.65 -27.30 -6.51
N ALA A 245 -9.01 -27.85 -5.48
CA ALA A 245 -9.50 -29.06 -4.83
C ALA A 245 -10.85 -28.79 -4.15
N PRO A 246 -11.84 -29.70 -4.24
CA PRO A 246 -13.13 -29.52 -3.57
C PRO A 246 -12.91 -29.48 -2.04
N TYR A 247 -13.48 -28.46 -1.38
CA TYR A 247 -13.44 -28.33 0.08
C TYR A 247 -14.86 -28.28 0.67
N GLU A 248 -15.02 -28.81 1.88
CA GLU A 248 -16.29 -28.80 2.63
C GLU A 248 -16.18 -27.76 3.76
N ILE A 249 -16.95 -26.67 3.69
CA ILE A 249 -17.03 -25.71 4.79
C ILE A 249 -17.90 -26.28 5.91
N ARG A 250 -17.29 -26.63 7.05
CA ARG A 250 -18.00 -26.97 8.29
C ARG A 250 -17.88 -25.84 9.30
N ARG A 251 -18.98 -25.14 9.57
CA ARG A 251 -19.05 -24.20 10.69
C ARG A 251 -19.15 -25.00 12.00
N ILE A 252 -18.15 -24.86 12.85
CA ILE A 252 -18.15 -25.45 14.20
C ILE A 252 -18.44 -24.32 15.19
N GLU A 253 -19.63 -24.31 15.77
CA GLU A 253 -19.95 -23.44 16.90
C GLU A 253 -19.27 -24.00 18.15
N VAL A 254 -18.42 -23.19 18.79
CA VAL A 254 -17.76 -23.55 20.05
C VAL A 254 -18.38 -22.71 21.16
N GLU A 255 -18.98 -23.36 22.14
CA GLU A 255 -19.43 -22.70 23.35
C GLU A 255 -18.22 -22.42 24.26
N LEU A 256 -18.08 -21.16 24.68
CA LEU A 256 -17.07 -20.77 25.67
C LEU A 256 -17.28 -21.57 26.97
N THR A 257 -16.20 -22.12 27.53
CA THR A 257 -16.25 -22.77 28.83
C THR A 257 -16.65 -21.77 29.93
N PRO A 258 -17.17 -22.22 31.09
CA PRO A 258 -17.52 -21.33 32.19
C PRO A 258 -16.36 -20.43 32.66
N ALA A 259 -15.12 -20.92 32.59
CA ALA A 259 -13.92 -20.15 32.94
C ALA A 259 -13.60 -19.07 31.90
N GLU A 260 -13.75 -19.37 30.61
CA GLU A 260 -13.55 -18.42 29.50
C GLU A 260 -14.68 -17.38 29.41
N ARG A 261 -15.92 -17.76 29.76
CA ARG A 261 -17.03 -16.82 29.92
C ARG A 261 -16.79 -15.85 31.09
N ALA A 262 -16.22 -16.34 32.18
CA ALA A 262 -15.91 -15.52 33.35
C ALA A 262 -14.81 -14.49 33.04
N SER A 263 -13.76 -14.86 32.29
CA SER A 263 -12.71 -13.92 31.88
C SER A 263 -13.17 -12.91 30.82
N THR A 264 -14.08 -13.32 29.92
CA THR A 264 -14.67 -12.42 28.90
C THR A 264 -15.59 -11.37 29.55
N THR A 265 -16.30 -11.73 30.63
CA THR A 265 -17.19 -10.80 31.36
C THR A 265 -16.39 -9.67 32.03
N THR A 266 -15.13 -9.90 32.42
CA THR A 266 -14.28 -8.86 33.04
C THR A 266 -13.82 -7.78 32.05
N HIS A 267 -13.82 -8.03 30.73
CA HIS A 267 -13.37 -7.06 29.71
C HIS A 267 -14.51 -6.47 28.87
N ARG A 268 -15.76 -6.85 29.13
CA ARG A 268 -16.93 -6.38 28.36
C ARG A 268 -17.86 -5.58 29.25
N GLU A 269 -17.53 -4.30 29.46
CA GLU A 269 -18.57 -3.34 29.82
C GLU A 269 -19.60 -3.26 28.68
N PRO A 270 -20.91 -3.26 28.98
CA PRO A 270 -21.95 -3.43 27.97
C PRO A 270 -22.17 -2.12 27.20
N SER A 271 -21.62 -2.01 26.00
CA SER A 271 -22.15 -1.12 24.96
C SER A 271 -23.16 -1.89 24.10
N SER A 272 -24.36 -2.07 24.65
CA SER A 272 -25.59 -2.31 23.88
C SER A 272 -26.37 -0.99 23.91
N THR A 273 -26.73 -0.35 22.80
CA THR A 273 -27.74 -0.86 21.87
C THR A 273 -27.81 0.06 20.65
N THR A 274 -27.93 -0.46 19.44
CA THR A 274 -28.99 -0.06 18.48
C THR A 274 -29.24 -1.21 17.52
N SER A 275 -30.21 -2.05 17.87
CA SER A 275 -31.10 -2.70 16.92
C SER A 275 -32.32 -3.12 17.71
N GLU A 276 -33.41 -2.37 17.57
CA GLU A 276 -34.74 -2.98 17.70
C GLU A 276 -35.79 -2.11 17.00
N ALA A 277 -36.35 -2.66 15.94
CA ALA A 277 -37.64 -2.25 15.41
C ALA A 277 -38.73 -2.90 16.27
N ARG A 278 -39.44 -2.12 17.11
CA ARG A 278 -40.77 -2.49 17.62
C ARG A 278 -41.69 -1.27 17.70
N THR A 279 -42.80 -1.37 16.98
CA THR A 279 -43.95 -0.46 16.95
C THR A 279 -44.79 -0.54 18.23
N SER A 280 -45.12 0.63 18.80
CA SER A 280 -46.25 0.97 19.73
C SER A 280 -46.21 0.34 21.14
N LEU A 281 -46.57 0.99 22.26
CA LEU A 281 -47.45 2.11 22.59
C LEU A 281 -46.92 2.94 23.79
N PHE A 282 -47.31 4.22 23.82
CA PHE A 282 -47.34 5.29 24.85
C PHE A 282 -47.44 4.88 26.37
N PRO A 283 -47.29 5.81 27.36
CA PRO A 283 -46.39 6.98 27.45
C PRO A 283 -45.88 7.38 28.88
N ALA A 284 -45.08 8.47 28.86
CA ALA A 284 -45.12 9.63 29.76
C ALA A 284 -44.16 9.73 30.96
N ALA A 285 -43.31 10.77 30.86
CA ALA A 285 -42.92 11.74 31.90
C ALA A 285 -42.05 11.23 33.07
N ALA A 286 -41.11 11.99 33.63
CA ALA A 286 -40.53 13.30 33.35
C ALA A 286 -39.30 13.48 34.28
N THR A 287 -38.55 14.56 34.01
CA THR A 287 -37.89 15.43 34.99
C THR A 287 -36.54 15.04 35.64
N THR A 288 -35.54 15.82 35.20
CA THR A 288 -34.57 16.63 35.97
C THR A 288 -33.37 15.97 36.64
N SER A 289 -32.24 16.18 35.96
CA SER A 289 -30.88 16.33 36.45
C SER A 289 -30.69 17.46 37.46
N SER A 290 -29.72 17.32 38.38
CA SER A 290 -28.86 18.44 38.78
C SER A 290 -27.57 17.97 39.51
N TRP A 291 -26.53 18.81 39.40
CA TRP A 291 -25.25 18.91 40.14
C TRP A 291 -24.07 18.04 39.63
N SER A 292 -23.05 18.60 38.96
CA SER A 292 -22.04 19.63 39.33
C SER A 292 -20.83 19.04 40.08
N ASN A 293 -19.67 18.91 39.40
CA ASN A 293 -18.44 19.66 39.69
C ASN A 293 -17.22 19.10 38.92
N ALA A 294 -16.52 20.01 38.24
CA ALA A 294 -15.10 19.94 37.88
C ALA A 294 -14.26 20.46 39.11
N PRO A 295 -12.89 20.50 39.15
CA PRO A 295 -11.98 20.75 38.01
C PRO A 295 -10.54 20.15 38.05
N ALA A 296 -9.79 20.49 36.99
CA ALA A 296 -8.37 20.90 36.95
C ALA A 296 -7.25 19.90 36.53
N THR A 297 -6.83 20.03 35.26
CA THR A 297 -5.46 20.29 34.71
C THR A 297 -4.20 19.58 35.27
N THR A 298 -3.35 19.02 34.38
CA THR A 298 -1.95 19.50 34.15
C THR A 298 -1.28 18.93 32.88
N ARG A 299 -0.44 19.77 32.25
CA ARG A 299 0.35 19.59 31.01
C ARG A 299 1.63 18.74 31.20
N ARG A 300 2.11 18.11 30.12
CA ARG A 300 3.44 17.47 29.99
C ARG A 300 4.46 18.39 29.28
N PRO A 301 5.76 18.36 29.64
CA PRO A 301 6.81 19.17 28.97
C PRO A 301 7.63 18.40 27.92
N ALA A 302 8.23 19.18 27.01
CA ALA A 302 9.15 18.79 25.93
C ALA A 302 10.57 18.47 26.42
N ARG A 303 11.30 17.63 25.66
CA ARG A 303 12.72 17.26 25.88
C ARG A 303 13.67 18.11 25.02
N PRO A 304 14.88 18.46 25.51
CA PRO A 304 15.88 19.18 24.71
C PRO A 304 16.94 18.26 24.06
N TYR A 305 17.49 18.79 22.97
CA TYR A 305 18.59 18.29 22.12
C TYR A 305 19.96 18.63 22.71
N SER A 306 21.01 17.85 22.44
CA SER A 306 22.41 18.20 22.74
C SER A 306 23.36 17.62 21.70
N PRO A 307 24.33 18.39 21.15
CA PRO A 307 25.28 17.96 20.12
C PRO A 307 26.58 17.41 20.74
N ASN A 308 27.32 16.57 20.03
CA ASN A 308 28.68 16.22 20.42
C ASN A 308 29.67 16.31 19.26
N ASN A 309 30.71 17.12 19.49
CA ASN A 309 31.85 17.37 18.64
C ASN A 309 32.87 16.21 18.69
N GLY A 310 33.52 15.94 17.56
CA GLY A 310 34.69 15.05 17.51
C GLY A 310 35.96 15.68 18.09
N PRO A 311 37.08 14.93 18.17
CA PRO A 311 38.38 15.49 18.49
C PRO A 311 39.30 15.58 17.26
N ALA A 312 40.14 16.63 17.24
CA ALA A 312 41.19 16.84 16.26
C ALA A 312 42.56 16.33 16.74
N ARG A 313 43.23 15.61 15.83
CA ARG A 313 44.66 15.60 15.45
C ARG A 313 45.75 15.18 16.47
N SER A 314 46.50 14.16 16.06
CA SER A 314 47.93 14.26 15.67
C SER A 314 48.28 13.18 14.64
#